data_AF-A0A936IH06-F1
#
_entry.id   AF-A0A936IH06-F1
#
_cell.length_a   1.000
_cell.length_b   1.000
_cell.length_c   1.000
_cell.angle_alpha   90.00
_cell.angle_beta   90.00
_cell.angle_gamma   90.00
#
_symmetry.space_group_name_H-M   'P 1'
#
loop_
_entity.id
_entity.type
_entity.pdbx_description
1 polymer ?
#
loop_
_entity_poly.entity_id
_entity_poly.type
_entity_poly.pdbx_seq_one_letter_code
_entity_poly.pdbx_strand_id
1 'polypeptide(L)' 'MDIDQTFIVANTLPIDLEQIKQRHIIPVFSKDNHPLISQAQLVETTREAIDTLGFSALEPQIRVSHPVMGRFLKPRV' A
#
# COMPACT_ATOMS: atom_id res chain seq x y z
N MET A 1 -10.83 7.63 17.30
CA MET A 1 -11.37 6.30 17.04
C MET A 1 -10.19 5.35 17.05
N ASP A 2 -10.21 4.33 17.90
CA ASP A 2 -9.07 3.43 18.05
C ASP A 2 -9.09 2.39 16.91
N ILE A 3 -8.04 2.39 16.08
CA ILE A 3 -7.94 1.52 14.88
C ILE A 3 -8.04 0.06 15.26
N ASP A 4 -7.47 -0.29 16.42
CA ASP A 4 -7.38 -1.65 16.91
C ASP A 4 -8.76 -2.26 17.17
N GLN A 5 -9.81 -1.43 17.31
CA GLN A 5 -11.20 -1.91 17.41
C GLN A 5 -11.88 -2.13 16.05
N THR A 6 -11.43 -1.51 14.96
CA THR A 6 -12.15 -1.50 13.67
C THR A 6 -11.41 -2.23 12.55
N PHE A 7 -10.12 -2.53 12.73
CA PHE A 7 -9.28 -3.15 11.71
C PHE A 7 -8.53 -4.37 12.27
N ILE A 8 -8.45 -5.45 11.48
CA ILE A 8 -7.66 -6.62 11.85
C ILE A 8 -6.18 -6.29 11.66
N VAL A 9 -5.51 -5.95 12.76
CA VAL A 9 -4.10 -5.54 12.76
C VAL A 9 -3.17 -6.68 12.33
N ALA A 10 -3.40 -7.91 12.82
CA ALA A 10 -2.64 -9.12 12.50
C ALA A 10 -1.13 -8.86 12.27
N ASN A 11 -0.60 -9.25 11.09
CA ASN A 11 0.82 -9.12 10.74
C ASN A 11 1.14 -7.85 9.93
N THR A 12 0.36 -6.78 10.12
CA THR A 12 0.57 -5.52 9.41
C THR A 12 1.26 -4.48 10.29
N LEU A 13 2.13 -3.66 9.71
CA LEU A 13 2.70 -2.49 10.36
C LEU A 13 2.16 -1.20 9.75
N PRO A 14 1.96 -0.14 10.56
CA PRO A 14 1.64 1.17 10.04
C PRO A 14 2.80 1.71 9.19
N ILE A 15 2.47 2.45 8.14
CA ILE A 15 3.44 3.10 7.26
C ILE A 15 2.88 4.43 6.76
N ASP A 16 3.75 5.43 6.60
CA ASP A 16 3.35 6.72 6.04
C ASP A 16 3.33 6.67 4.51
N LEU A 17 2.41 7.43 3.90
CA LEU A 17 2.32 7.54 2.44
C LEU A 17 3.65 7.97 1.80
N GLU A 18 4.38 8.86 2.47
CA GLU A 18 5.70 9.33 2.02
C GLU A 18 6.74 8.20 1.99
N GLN A 19 6.70 7.27 2.95
CA GLN A 19 7.58 6.10 2.92
C GLN A 19 7.27 5.18 1.76
N ILE A 20 6.00 5.03 1.39
CA ILE A 20 5.59 4.25 0.22
C ILE A 20 6.16 4.87 -1.05
N LYS A 21 6.03 6.19 -1.22
CA LYS A 21 6.57 6.93 -2.38
C LYS A 21 8.08 6.75 -2.54
N GLN A 22 8.81 6.80 -1.43
CA GLN A 22 10.27 6.78 -1.44
C GLN A 22 10.87 5.37 -1.50
N ARG A 23 10.21 4.36 -0.93
CA ARG A 23 10.80 3.04 -0.69
C ARG A 23 10.18 1.91 -1.49
N HIS A 24 8.93 2.04 -1.93
CA HIS A 24 8.27 0.94 -2.64
C HIS A 24 8.61 0.98 -4.13
N ILE A 25 9.01 -0.18 -4.65
CA ILE A 25 9.32 -0.35 -6.08
C ILE A 25 8.01 -0.37 -6.86
N ILE A 26 7.95 0.42 -7.93
CA ILE A 26 6.84 0.38 -8.89
C ILE A 26 7.11 -0.78 -9.87
N PRO A 27 6.26 -1.81 -9.89
CA PRO A 27 6.42 -2.90 -10.84
C PRO A 27 6.11 -2.41 -12.27
N VAL A 28 6.57 -3.17 -13.24
CA VAL A 28 6.44 -2.88 -14.68
C VAL A 28 5.78 -4.06 -15.38
N PHE A 29 5.13 -3.82 -16.51
CA PHE A 29 4.68 -4.89 -17.39
C PHE A 29 5.89 -5.63 -17.99
N SER A 30 5.97 -6.96 -17.84
CA SER A 30 7.12 -7.75 -18.30
C SER A 30 7.33 -7.72 -19.82
N LYS A 31 6.30 -7.36 -20.60
CA LYS A 31 6.34 -7.36 -22.07
C LYS A 31 7.05 -6.13 -22.65
N ASP A 32 6.80 -4.95 -22.07
CA ASP A 32 7.16 -3.66 -22.65
C ASP A 32 7.74 -2.67 -21.62
N ASN A 33 7.94 -3.12 -20.38
CA ASN A 33 8.58 -2.37 -19.30
C ASN A 33 7.86 -1.07 -18.91
N HIS A 34 6.59 -0.91 -19.29
CA HIS A 34 5.79 0.22 -18.86
C HIS A 34 5.45 0.11 -17.36
N PRO A 35 5.57 1.19 -16.57
CA PRO A 35 5.28 1.17 -15.15
C PRO A 35 3.79 0.93 -14.90
N LEU A 36 3.51 0.16 -13.85
CA LEU A 36 2.18 0.02 -13.28
C LEU A 36 1.85 1.25 -12.40
N ILE A 37 0.58 1.38 -12.03
CA ILE A 37 0.19 2.34 -11.00
C ILE A 37 0.83 1.94 -9.66
N SER A 38 1.49 2.89 -9.00
CA SER A 38 2.03 2.68 -7.66
C SER A 38 0.92 2.69 -6.60
N GLN A 39 1.20 2.09 -5.44
CA GLN A 39 0.28 2.16 -4.29
C GLN A 39 0.05 3.61 -3.84
N ALA A 40 1.07 4.46 -3.90
CA ALA A 40 0.94 5.87 -3.55
C ALA A 40 0.03 6.61 -4.53
N GLN A 41 0.22 6.42 -5.85
CA GLN A 41 -0.65 7.01 -6.87
C GLN A 41 -2.10 6.57 -6.71
N LEU A 42 -2.34 5.28 -6.41
CA LEU A 42 -3.69 4.80 -6.17
C LEU A 42 -4.36 5.55 -5.00
N VAL A 43 -3.64 5.75 -3.89
CA VAL A 43 -4.14 6.50 -2.72
C VAL A 43 -4.42 7.96 -3.07
N GLU A 44 -3.48 8.62 -3.75
CA GLU A 44 -3.58 10.04 -4.11
C GLU A 44 -4.70 10.29 -5.12
N THR A 45 -4.78 9.50 -6.19
CA THR A 45 -5.85 9.61 -7.19
C THR A 45 -7.22 9.35 -6.57
N THR A 46 -7.32 8.43 -5.60
CA THR A 46 -8.57 8.21 -4.86
C THR A 46 -8.94 9.44 -4.03
N ARG A 47 -7.97 10.06 -3.34
CA ARG A 47 -8.17 11.30 -2.59
C ARG A 47 -8.65 12.43 -3.49
N GLU A 48 -7.97 12.66 -4.60
CA GLU A 48 -8.32 13.67 -5.60
C GLU A 48 -9.73 13.46 -6.16
N ALA A 49 -10.13 12.19 -6.40
CA ALA A 49 -11.47 11.87 -6.85
C ALA A 49 -12.54 12.23 -5.80
N ILE A 50 -12.27 11.95 -4.52
CA ILE A 50 -13.16 12.32 -3.39
C ILE A 50 -13.30 13.83 -3.30
N ASP A 51 -12.17 14.56 -3.37
CA ASP A 51 -12.12 16.01 -3.30
C ASP A 51 -12.88 16.65 -4.48
N THR A 52 -12.74 16.07 -5.68
CA THR A 52 -13.46 16.51 -6.90
C THR A 52 -14.99 16.37 -6.76
N LEU A 53 -15.45 15.39 -5.98
CA LEU A 53 -16.87 15.19 -5.69
C LEU A 53 -17.40 16.13 -4.59
N GLY A 54 -16.55 17.00 -4.04
CA GLY A 54 -16.92 17.97 -3.00
C GLY A 54 -16.95 17.38 -1.59
N PHE A 55 -16.42 16.17 -1.40
CA PHE A 55 -16.23 15.57 -0.08
C PHE A 55 -14.83 15.90 0.43
N SER A 56 -14.65 15.96 1.75
CA SER A 56 -13.34 16.05 2.35
C SER A 56 -12.82 14.64 2.65
N ALA A 57 -11.76 14.23 1.97
CA ALA A 57 -11.10 12.99 2.30
C ALA A 57 -10.46 13.05 3.71
N LEU A 58 -10.58 11.96 4.46
CA LEU A 58 -9.84 11.78 5.70
C LEU A 58 -8.40 11.36 5.39
N GLU A 59 -7.48 11.69 6.29
CA GLU A 59 -6.10 11.21 6.19
C GLU A 59 -6.06 9.67 6.23
N PRO A 60 -5.44 9.01 5.23
CA PRO A 60 -5.46 7.56 5.13
C PRO A 60 -4.58 6.95 6.21
N GLN A 61 -5.13 5.96 6.92
CA GLN A 61 -4.38 5.11 7.85
C GLN A 61 -3.86 3.89 7.09
N ILE A 62 -2.59 3.94 6.67
CA ILE A 62 -2.01 2.93 5.78
C ILE A 62 -1.24 1.89 6.60
N ARG A 63 -1.47 0.62 6.29
CA ARG A 63 -0.76 -0.51 6.89
C ARG A 63 -0.31 -1.49 5.81
N VAL A 64 0.88 -2.05 5.98
CA VAL A 64 1.45 -3.03 5.05
C VAL A 64 1.76 -4.32 5.77
N SER A 65 1.53 -5.45 5.10
CA SER A 65 1.96 -6.75 5.63
C SER A 65 3.46 -6.73 5.83
N HIS A 66 3.93 -7.08 7.03
CA HIS A 66 5.33 -7.36 7.22
C HIS A 66 5.69 -8.64 6.45
N PRO A 67 6.88 -8.75 5.85
CA PRO A 67 7.36 -10.02 5.33
C PRO A 67 7.30 -11.05 6.46
N VAL A 68 6.51 -12.10 6.28
CA VAL A 68 6.53 -13.23 7.20
C VAL A 68 7.86 -13.94 6.99
N MET A 69 8.86 -13.65 7.83
CA MET A 69 10.10 -14.43 7.88
C MET A 69 9.69 -15.90 8.10
N GLY A 70 9.86 -16.76 7.09
CA GLY A 70 9.53 -18.17 7.23
C GLY A 70 9.05 -18.89 5.97
N ARG A 71 8.63 -18.19 4.91
CA ARG A 71 8.37 -18.84 3.61
C ARG A 71 9.65 -18.89 2.76
N PHE A 72 10.70 -19.52 3.29
CA PHE A 72 11.75 -20.06 2.45
C PHE A 72 11.16 -21.27 1.72
N LEU A 73 10.87 -21.14 0.43
CA LEU A 73 10.73 -22.30 -0.44
C LEU A 73 12.10 -22.98 -0.48
N LYS A 74 12.33 -23.98 0.39
CA LYS A 74 13.43 -24.92 0.16
C LYS A 74 13.11 -25.61 -1.17
N PRO A 75 13.96 -25.49 -2.21
CA PRO A 75 13.83 -26.33 -3.38
C PRO A 75 13.88 -27.78 -2.90
N ARG A 76 12.89 -28.60 -3.27
CA ARG A 76 13.09 -30.04 -3.22
C ARG A 76 14.11 -30.37 -4.31
N VAL A 77 15.33 -30.67 -3.87
CA VAL A 77 16.29 -31.44 -4.66
C VAL A 77 15.77 -32.86 -4.86
#